data_AF-A0A9Q0LGP6-F1
#
_entry.id   AF-A0A9Q0LGP6-F1
#
_cell.length_a   1.000
_cell.length_b   1.000
_cell.length_c   1.000
_cell.angle_alpha   90.00
_cell.angle_beta   90.00
_cell.angle_gamma   90.00
#
_symmetry.space_group_name_H-M   'P 1'
#
loop_
_entity.id
_entity.type
_entity.pdbx_description
1 polymer ?
#
loop_
_entity_poly.entity_id
_entity_poly.type
_entity_poly.pdbx_seq_one_letter_code
_entity_poly.pdbx_strand_id
1 'polypeptide(L)'
;MNLFAKRSAKHSFINFSQDNTRALIGIENKLKIFKLENLSLEVEIETGPIFFANTLFSSSLLLYTTQENMKEIKFYSMNQNKEITKLSFEKEIYNYQFNSQKLVILFKDEIVIYSINDLKKIGQITVDSDKNNKNRIIGLSNNERSLLAYPEKGKLILYDTNQMSDLVQLKCHNTPISSLIFNENETLIATTSDNGKFLRVFEIPKEAVKQDPKSLKSETTPLIEFKRGSSVALVYNIHFSLNSKFILLTSERGTTHIFKMPDPNSKSNSVSTFVKVYSKKTQFHLVVFNLYRLNRIVILDSNGLLFIHEFDEESGKSSTLSQEVDLKEAK
;
A
#
# COMPACT_ATOMS: atom_id res chain seq x y z
N MET A 1 0.46 0.11 -0.11
CA MET A 1 -0.88 -0.24 0.40
C MET A 1 -1.84 0.86 0.01
N ASN A 2 -2.73 0.58 -0.93
CA ASN A 2 -3.66 1.57 -1.44
C ASN A 2 -4.97 1.41 -0.66
N LEU A 3 -5.22 2.26 0.33
CA LEU A 3 -6.61 2.46 0.71
C LEU A 3 -7.31 3.00 -0.53
N PHE A 4 -8.31 2.27 -1.02
CA PHE A 4 -9.33 2.90 -1.84
C PHE A 4 -9.89 4.03 -1.00
N ALA A 5 -9.49 5.25 -1.34
CA ALA A 5 -9.95 6.45 -0.70
C ALA A 5 -11.47 6.36 -0.62
N LYS A 6 -11.96 6.26 0.61
CA LYS A 6 -13.36 6.52 0.90
C LYS A 6 -13.61 7.95 0.41
N ARG A 7 -14.24 8.02 -0.75
CA ARG A 7 -14.93 9.13 -1.40
C ARG A 7 -15.07 10.37 -0.50
N SER A 8 -14.17 11.35 -0.67
CA SER A 8 -14.53 12.77 -0.52
C SER A 8 -13.54 13.66 -1.27
N ALA A 9 -13.71 13.73 -2.59
CA ALA A 9 -13.56 14.92 -3.41
C ALA A 9 -13.89 14.48 -4.84
N LYS A 10 -14.81 15.18 -5.50
CA LYS A 10 -15.00 15.05 -6.94
C LYS A 10 -13.62 15.26 -7.60
N HIS A 11 -13.07 14.19 -8.19
CA HIS A 11 -12.11 14.22 -9.30
C HIS A 11 -10.59 14.14 -9.02
N SER A 12 -10.12 13.71 -7.84
CA SER A 12 -8.67 13.51 -7.61
C SER A 12 -8.29 12.09 -7.17
N PHE A 13 -7.47 11.40 -7.95
CA PHE A 13 -6.75 10.17 -7.58
C PHE A 13 -5.30 10.54 -7.23
N ILE A 14 -4.74 9.93 -6.18
CA ILE A 14 -3.31 10.05 -5.86
C ILE A 14 -2.74 8.69 -5.50
N ASN A 15 -1.48 8.45 -5.88
CA ASN A 15 -0.74 7.26 -5.48
C ASN A 15 0.77 7.50 -5.61
N PHE A 16 1.56 6.61 -5.01
CA PHE A 16 2.99 6.47 -5.29
C PHE A 16 3.24 5.21 -6.11
N SER A 17 4.31 5.20 -6.91
CA SER A 17 4.76 3.96 -7.55
C SER A 17 5.15 2.92 -6.50
N GLN A 18 5.20 1.65 -6.89
CA GLN A 18 5.49 0.53 -5.96
C GLN A 18 6.83 0.65 -5.24
N ASP A 19 7.80 1.25 -5.91
CA ASP A 19 9.11 1.57 -5.38
C ASP A 19 9.17 2.98 -4.79
N ASN A 20 8.11 3.78 -4.80
CA ASN A 20 8.13 5.18 -4.34
C ASN A 20 9.14 6.07 -5.08
N THR A 21 9.41 5.80 -6.36
CA THR A 21 10.20 6.69 -7.24
C THR A 21 9.32 7.74 -7.94
N ARG A 22 8.01 7.53 -8.00
CA ARG A 22 7.07 8.40 -8.72
C ARG A 22 5.84 8.76 -7.89
N ALA A 23 5.30 9.94 -8.15
CA ALA A 23 3.97 10.37 -7.71
C ALA A 23 3.00 10.31 -8.90
N LEU A 24 1.84 9.70 -8.69
CA LEU A 24 0.77 9.58 -9.68
C LEU A 24 -0.41 10.43 -9.21
N ILE A 25 -0.92 11.29 -10.09
CA ILE A 25 -2.03 12.18 -9.81
C ILE A 25 -3.04 12.08 -10.96
N GLY A 26 -4.24 11.58 -10.66
CA GLY A 26 -5.37 11.65 -11.58
C GLY A 26 -6.22 12.87 -11.25
N ILE A 27 -6.44 13.76 -12.22
CA ILE A 27 -7.33 14.92 -12.07
C ILE A 27 -8.29 14.94 -13.25
N GLU A 28 -9.59 14.94 -12.94
CA GLU A 28 -10.65 14.90 -13.95
C GLU A 28 -10.44 13.73 -14.92
N ASN A 29 -10.03 14.01 -16.15
CA ASN A 29 -9.85 13.01 -17.21
C ASN A 29 -8.38 12.75 -17.57
N LYS A 30 -7.44 13.22 -16.74
CA LYS A 30 -6.00 13.10 -16.97
C LYS A 30 -5.31 12.36 -15.84
N LEU A 31 -4.31 11.56 -16.20
CA LEU A 31 -3.34 10.99 -15.27
C LEU A 31 -1.96 11.59 -15.55
N LYS A 32 -1.40 12.27 -14.55
CA LYS A 32 -0.04 12.80 -14.56
C LYS A 32 0.86 11.95 -13.66
N ILE A 33 2.09 11.71 -14.11
CA ILE A 33 3.10 10.95 -13.36
C ILE A 33 4.36 11.80 -13.26
N PHE A 34 4.86 12.00 -12.04
CA PHE A 34 6.02 12.82 -11.73
C PHE A 34 7.13 11.96 -11.13
N LYS A 35 8.38 12.23 -11.50
CA LYS A 35 9.56 11.65 -10.83
C LYS A 35 9.77 12.35 -9.49
N LEU A 36 9.93 11.59 -8.41
CA LEU A 36 10.16 12.16 -7.08
C LEU A 36 11.57 12.69 -6.86
N GLU A 37 12.55 12.24 -7.66
CA GLU A 37 13.94 12.68 -7.58
C GLU A 37 14.10 14.19 -7.82
N ASN A 38 13.42 14.70 -8.85
CA ASN A 38 13.55 16.06 -9.34
C ASN A 38 12.19 16.77 -9.51
N LEU A 39 11.09 16.10 -9.17
CA LEU A 39 9.71 16.60 -9.28
C LEU A 39 9.29 16.99 -10.70
N SER A 40 9.94 16.43 -11.73
CA SER A 40 9.59 16.67 -13.13
C SER A 40 8.43 15.79 -13.60
N LEU A 41 7.55 16.33 -14.43
CA LEU A 41 6.53 15.57 -15.14
C LEU A 41 7.20 14.56 -16.09
N GLU A 42 6.82 13.29 -16.00
CA GLU A 42 7.32 12.20 -16.85
C GLU A 42 6.33 11.84 -17.96
N VAL A 43 5.04 11.77 -17.64
CA VAL A 43 3.98 11.53 -18.63
C VAL A 43 2.66 12.16 -18.19
N GLU A 44 1.89 12.64 -19.16
CA GLU A 44 0.50 13.05 -19.02
C GLU A 44 -0.35 12.27 -20.04
N ILE A 45 -1.39 11.59 -19.55
CA ILE A 45 -2.24 10.69 -20.35
C ILE A 45 -3.69 11.12 -20.20
N GLU A 46 -4.42 11.20 -21.31
CA GLU A 46 -5.88 11.33 -21.31
C GLU A 46 -6.52 9.96 -21.08
N THR A 47 -7.30 9.80 -20.01
CA THR A 47 -7.83 8.50 -19.58
C THR A 47 -9.32 8.51 -19.25
N GLY A 48 -9.84 9.60 -18.68
CA GLY A 48 -11.05 9.59 -17.85
C GLY A 48 -10.71 9.45 -16.34
N PRO A 49 -11.69 9.58 -15.42
CA PRO A 49 -11.42 9.59 -13.99
C PRO A 49 -10.81 8.27 -13.53
N ILE A 50 -9.67 8.34 -12.83
CA ILE A 50 -8.94 7.14 -12.40
C ILE A 50 -9.62 6.47 -11.21
N PHE A 51 -9.86 5.16 -11.32
CA PHE A 51 -10.23 4.29 -10.21
C PHE A 51 -8.98 3.77 -9.51
N PHE A 52 -8.01 3.27 -10.29
CA PHE A 52 -6.71 2.81 -9.80
C PHE A 52 -5.67 3.02 -10.90
N ALA A 53 -4.46 3.43 -10.52
CA ALA A 53 -3.31 3.44 -11.40
C ALA A 53 -2.02 3.18 -10.61
N ASN A 54 -1.10 2.40 -11.18
CA ASN A 54 0.25 2.24 -10.64
C ASN A 54 1.24 1.85 -11.75
N THR A 55 2.51 2.17 -11.58
CA THR A 55 3.59 1.70 -12.47
C THR A 55 4.20 0.43 -11.91
N LEU A 56 4.70 -0.44 -12.79
CA LEU A 56 5.53 -1.58 -12.38
C LEU A 56 6.91 -1.05 -11.99
N PHE A 57 7.08 -0.77 -10.70
CA PHE A 57 8.26 -0.08 -10.14
C PHE A 57 8.63 1.17 -10.98
N SER A 58 9.91 1.31 -11.29
CA SER A 58 10.50 2.36 -12.13
C SER A 58 10.42 2.07 -13.64
N SER A 59 9.81 0.95 -14.07
CA SER A 59 9.65 0.63 -15.50
C SER A 59 8.68 1.59 -16.20
N SER A 60 8.62 1.52 -17.53
CA SER A 60 7.66 2.30 -18.33
C SER A 60 6.26 1.68 -18.39
N LEU A 61 6.01 0.55 -17.72
CA LEU A 61 4.72 -0.13 -17.75
C LEU A 61 3.78 0.45 -16.70
N LEU A 62 2.68 1.05 -17.16
CA LEU A 62 1.60 1.59 -16.34
C LEU A 62 0.37 0.70 -16.49
N LEU A 63 -0.22 0.30 -15.37
CA LEU A 63 -1.53 -0.35 -15.33
C LEU A 63 -2.53 0.63 -14.72
N TYR A 64 -3.67 0.80 -15.36
CA TYR A 64 -4.74 1.65 -14.83
C TYR A 64 -6.14 1.15 -15.17
N THR A 65 -7.10 1.55 -14.33
CA THR A 65 -8.54 1.31 -14.46
C THR A 65 -9.25 2.64 -14.21
N THR A 66 -10.26 2.95 -15.02
CA THR A 66 -11.06 4.17 -14.88
C THR A 66 -12.33 3.90 -14.08
N GLN A 67 -12.92 4.95 -13.51
CA GLN A 67 -14.21 4.88 -12.81
C GLN A 67 -15.36 4.61 -13.75
N GLU A 68 -15.21 4.97 -15.03
CA GLU A 68 -16.20 4.72 -16.09
C GLU A 68 -16.29 3.24 -16.45
N ASN A 69 -15.15 2.52 -16.40
CA ASN A 69 -15.11 1.10 -16.67
C ASN A 69 -14.25 0.34 -15.65
N MET A 70 -14.86 0.01 -14.51
CA MET A 70 -14.23 -0.79 -13.45
C MET A 70 -14.15 -2.29 -13.78
N LYS A 71 -14.33 -2.67 -15.04
CA LYS A 71 -14.19 -4.06 -15.52
C LYS A 71 -13.00 -4.23 -16.47
N GLU A 72 -12.16 -3.21 -16.61
CA GLU A 72 -10.99 -3.25 -17.48
C GLU A 72 -9.71 -2.83 -16.74
N ILE A 73 -8.61 -3.52 -17.02
CA ILE A 73 -7.26 -3.10 -16.68
C ILE A 73 -6.54 -2.80 -17.99
N LYS A 74 -6.15 -1.55 -18.19
CA LYS A 74 -5.40 -1.08 -19.36
C LYS A 74 -3.91 -1.10 -19.06
N PHE A 75 -3.13 -1.61 -20.01
CA PHE A 75 -1.68 -1.67 -19.95
C PHE A 75 -1.13 -0.63 -20.91
N TYR A 76 -0.31 0.28 -20.39
CA TYR A 76 0.18 1.44 -21.12
C TYR A 76 1.70 1.52 -21.04
N SER A 77 2.34 1.78 -22.17
CA SER A 77 3.78 2.05 -22.25
C SER A 77 4.01 3.56 -22.19
N MET A 78 4.59 4.04 -21.10
CA MET A 78 4.92 5.46 -20.92
C MET A 78 5.94 5.93 -21.95
N ASN A 79 6.96 5.11 -22.26
CA ASN A 79 8.00 5.46 -23.22
C ASN A 79 7.48 5.54 -24.67
N GLN A 80 6.48 4.70 -25.00
CA GLN A 80 5.87 4.71 -26.34
C GLN A 80 4.64 5.62 -26.40
N ASN A 81 4.22 6.20 -25.26
CA ASN A 81 3.01 6.98 -25.10
C ASN A 81 1.77 6.29 -25.72
N LYS A 82 1.62 4.99 -25.46
CA LYS A 82 0.63 4.14 -26.15
C LYS A 82 0.07 3.04 -25.25
N GLU A 83 -1.23 2.78 -25.38
CA GLU A 83 -1.87 1.57 -24.84
C GLU A 83 -1.34 0.32 -25.56
N ILE A 84 -0.77 -0.61 -24.79
CA ILE A 84 -0.23 -1.88 -25.28
C ILE A 84 -1.39 -2.86 -25.50
N THR A 85 -2.23 -3.02 -24.48
CA THR A 85 -3.34 -3.98 -24.45
C THR A 85 -4.28 -3.66 -23.28
N LYS A 86 -5.39 -4.41 -23.18
CA LYS A 86 -6.29 -4.39 -22.04
C LYS A 86 -6.78 -5.79 -21.68
N LEU A 87 -7.06 -5.99 -20.40
CA LEU A 87 -7.82 -7.14 -19.89
C LEU A 87 -9.22 -6.69 -19.53
N SER A 88 -10.23 -7.37 -20.08
CA SER A 88 -11.65 -7.10 -19.83
C SER A 88 -12.28 -8.28 -19.07
N PHE A 89 -13.12 -7.96 -18.08
CA PHE A 89 -13.75 -8.94 -17.19
C PHE A 89 -15.28 -8.79 -17.19
N GLU A 90 -15.99 -9.85 -16.83
CA GLU A 90 -17.45 -9.80 -16.68
C GLU A 90 -17.86 -9.13 -15.35
N LYS A 91 -17.01 -9.27 -14.33
CA LYS A 91 -17.19 -8.78 -12.96
C LYS A 91 -16.47 -7.46 -12.75
N GLU A 92 -17.01 -6.62 -11.86
CA GLU A 92 -16.33 -5.42 -11.41
C GLU A 92 -15.09 -5.75 -10.57
N ILE A 93 -13.98 -5.10 -10.90
CA ILE A 93 -12.73 -5.21 -10.18
C ILE A 93 -12.86 -4.44 -8.87
N TYR A 94 -12.67 -5.13 -7.74
CA TYR A 94 -12.66 -4.49 -6.42
C TYR A 94 -11.28 -3.93 -6.09
N ASN A 95 -10.22 -4.64 -6.46
CA ASN A 95 -8.83 -4.22 -6.31
C ASN A 95 -7.94 -5.04 -7.23
N TYR A 96 -6.74 -4.55 -7.51
CA TYR A 96 -5.66 -5.36 -8.02
C TYR A 96 -4.30 -4.88 -7.52
N GLN A 97 -3.36 -5.80 -7.45
CA GLN A 97 -1.95 -5.55 -7.16
C GLN A 97 -1.13 -6.37 -8.15
N PHE A 98 0.08 -5.93 -8.44
CA PHE A 98 0.95 -6.63 -9.37
C PHE A 98 2.41 -6.45 -8.96
N ASN A 99 3.27 -7.35 -9.40
CA ASN A 99 4.72 -7.25 -9.25
C ASN A 99 5.36 -7.70 -10.58
N SER A 100 6.66 -7.99 -10.58
CA SER A 100 7.38 -8.42 -11.80
C SER A 100 6.97 -9.80 -12.33
N GLN A 101 6.14 -10.55 -11.59
CA GLN A 101 5.74 -11.92 -11.93
C GLN A 101 4.23 -12.10 -12.05
N LYS A 102 3.45 -11.50 -11.16
CA LYS A 102 2.03 -11.75 -10.99
C LYS A 102 1.21 -10.47 -11.11
N LEU A 103 -0.01 -10.61 -11.63
CA LEU A 103 -1.11 -9.66 -11.48
C LEU A 103 -2.21 -10.37 -10.68
N VAL A 104 -2.53 -9.86 -9.50
CA VAL A 104 -3.57 -10.40 -8.62
C VAL A 104 -4.77 -9.45 -8.61
N ILE A 105 -5.95 -9.99 -8.91
CA ILE A 105 -7.19 -9.22 -9.05
C ILE A 105 -8.23 -9.73 -8.06
N LEU A 106 -8.75 -8.85 -7.23
CA LEU A 106 -9.83 -9.10 -6.28
C LEU A 106 -11.18 -8.79 -6.95
N PHE A 107 -12.06 -9.78 -6.97
CA PHE A 107 -13.47 -9.63 -7.29
C PHE A 107 -14.32 -9.87 -6.02
N LYS A 108 -15.66 -9.89 -6.20
CA LYS A 108 -16.59 -10.14 -5.10
C LYS A 108 -16.43 -11.53 -4.47
N ASP A 109 -16.28 -12.55 -5.30
CA ASP A 109 -16.37 -13.97 -4.94
C ASP A 109 -15.07 -14.75 -5.21
N GLU A 110 -14.06 -14.10 -5.79
CA GLU A 110 -12.78 -14.72 -6.11
C GLU A 110 -11.62 -13.72 -6.11
N ILE A 111 -10.43 -14.24 -5.86
CA ILE A 111 -9.17 -13.62 -6.22
C ILE A 111 -8.59 -14.40 -7.39
N VAL A 112 -8.25 -13.73 -8.48
CA VAL A 112 -7.65 -14.36 -9.67
C VAL A 112 -6.21 -13.92 -9.83
N ILE A 113 -5.32 -14.88 -10.07
CA ILE A 113 -3.89 -14.67 -10.23
C ILE A 113 -3.51 -14.90 -11.69
N TYR A 114 -2.92 -13.89 -12.31
CA TYR A 114 -2.40 -13.91 -13.67
C TYR A 114 -0.87 -13.82 -13.66
N SER A 115 -0.24 -14.38 -14.70
CA SER A 115 1.15 -14.06 -15.05
C SER A 115 1.17 -12.70 -15.71
N ILE A 116 1.99 -11.78 -15.22
CA ILE A 116 2.06 -10.43 -15.83
C ILE A 116 2.74 -10.46 -17.21
N ASN A 117 3.56 -11.48 -17.47
CA ASN A 117 4.37 -11.58 -18.69
C ASN A 117 3.54 -11.99 -19.91
N ASP A 118 2.61 -12.94 -19.75
CA ASP A 118 1.79 -13.47 -20.85
C ASP A 118 0.28 -13.33 -20.62
N LEU A 119 -0.12 -12.68 -19.52
CA LEU A 119 -1.51 -12.40 -19.14
C LEU A 119 -2.39 -13.65 -19.08
N LYS A 120 -1.80 -14.82 -18.80
CA LYS A 120 -2.55 -16.06 -18.57
C LYS A 120 -2.94 -16.21 -17.11
N LYS A 121 -4.17 -16.67 -16.87
CA LYS A 121 -4.65 -17.05 -15.54
C LYS A 121 -3.87 -18.27 -15.05
N ILE A 122 -3.22 -18.12 -13.89
CA ILE A 122 -2.43 -19.18 -13.23
C ILE A 122 -3.21 -19.80 -12.07
N GLY A 123 -4.01 -19.01 -11.37
CA GLY A 123 -4.68 -19.46 -10.15
C GLY A 123 -5.96 -18.71 -9.85
N GLN A 124 -6.77 -19.29 -8.96
CA GLN A 124 -8.00 -18.71 -8.45
C GLN A 124 -8.20 -19.16 -7.00
N ILE A 125 -8.64 -18.23 -6.17
CA ILE A 125 -8.98 -18.47 -4.76
C ILE A 125 -10.43 -18.03 -4.56
N THR A 126 -11.28 -18.92 -4.08
CA THR A 126 -12.66 -18.57 -3.72
C THR A 126 -12.70 -17.79 -2.41
N VAL A 127 -13.34 -16.62 -2.43
CA VAL A 127 -13.48 -15.74 -1.26
C VAL A 127 -14.91 -15.18 -1.18
N ASP A 128 -15.25 -14.51 -0.08
CA ASP A 128 -16.46 -13.68 0.00
C ASP A 128 -16.05 -12.28 0.45
N SER A 129 -15.68 -11.44 -0.53
CA SER A 129 -15.11 -10.12 -0.29
C SER A 129 -16.09 -9.18 0.39
N ASP A 130 -17.38 -9.25 0.05
CA ASP A 130 -18.42 -8.41 0.68
C ASP A 130 -18.58 -8.73 2.18
N LYS A 131 -18.41 -9.98 2.56
CA LYS A 131 -18.50 -10.41 3.95
C LYS A 131 -17.19 -10.23 4.72
N ASN A 132 -16.08 -10.70 4.15
CA ASN A 132 -14.82 -10.90 4.87
C ASN A 132 -13.75 -9.84 4.57
N ASN A 133 -13.85 -9.15 3.43
CA ASN A 133 -12.90 -8.13 2.98
C ASN A 133 -13.61 -6.83 2.57
N LYS A 134 -14.42 -6.28 3.48
CA LYS A 134 -15.26 -5.09 3.25
C LYS A 134 -14.48 -3.86 2.77
N ASN A 135 -13.20 -3.77 3.16
CA ASN A 135 -12.31 -2.70 2.76
C ASN A 135 -11.61 -2.94 1.41
N ARG A 136 -11.87 -4.10 0.77
CA ARG A 136 -11.36 -4.50 -0.54
C ARG A 136 -9.82 -4.47 -0.62
N ILE A 137 -9.15 -4.81 0.48
CA ILE A 137 -7.70 -4.76 0.56
C ILE A 137 -7.07 -6.10 0.17
N ILE A 138 -6.00 -6.03 -0.61
CA ILE A 138 -5.06 -7.12 -0.84
C ILE A 138 -3.65 -6.52 -0.81
N GLY A 139 -2.66 -7.33 -0.45
CA GLY A 139 -1.26 -6.98 -0.58
C GLY A 139 -0.55 -8.04 -1.39
N LEU A 140 0.35 -7.60 -2.25
CA LEU A 140 1.25 -8.48 -2.97
C LEU A 140 2.67 -8.01 -2.66
N SER A 141 3.53 -8.93 -2.23
CA SER A 141 4.93 -8.62 -2.02
C SER A 141 5.67 -8.51 -3.36
N ASN A 142 6.77 -7.77 -3.34
CA ASN A 142 7.58 -7.48 -4.53
C ASN A 142 8.75 -8.46 -4.73
N ASN A 143 8.95 -9.40 -3.81
CA ASN A 143 10.04 -10.38 -3.86
C ASN A 143 9.68 -11.60 -4.71
N GLU A 144 10.70 -12.44 -4.98
CA GLU A 144 10.56 -13.64 -5.82
C GLU A 144 9.52 -14.65 -5.32
N ARG A 145 9.26 -14.70 -4.01
CA ARG A 145 8.25 -15.56 -3.42
C ARG A 145 6.83 -15.11 -3.76
N SER A 146 6.63 -13.82 -4.02
CA SER A 146 5.37 -13.22 -4.44
C SER A 146 4.21 -13.66 -3.52
N LEU A 147 4.27 -13.25 -2.25
CA LEU A 147 3.24 -13.54 -1.26
C LEU A 147 2.03 -12.62 -1.43
N LEU A 148 0.85 -13.23 -1.44
CA LEU A 148 -0.44 -12.54 -1.41
C LEU A 148 -0.97 -12.53 0.03
N ALA A 149 -1.39 -11.36 0.50
CA ALA A 149 -2.08 -11.17 1.76
C ALA A 149 -3.51 -10.67 1.53
N TYR A 150 -4.51 -11.35 2.11
CA TYR A 150 -5.90 -10.94 2.01
C TYR A 150 -6.71 -11.30 3.27
N PRO A 151 -7.68 -10.45 3.70
CA PRO A 151 -8.59 -10.80 4.77
C PRO A 151 -9.60 -11.87 4.35
N GLU A 152 -9.79 -12.90 5.18
CA GLU A 152 -10.82 -13.92 5.01
C GLU A 152 -11.26 -14.45 6.39
N LYS A 153 -12.58 -14.57 6.62
CA LYS A 153 -13.17 -15.10 7.87
C LYS A 153 -12.58 -14.53 9.18
N GLY A 154 -12.29 -13.23 9.21
CA GLY A 154 -11.76 -12.54 10.39
C GLY A 154 -10.26 -12.76 10.66
N LYS A 155 -9.54 -13.40 9.73
CA LYS A 155 -8.08 -13.55 9.75
C LYS A 155 -7.46 -12.86 8.54
N LEU A 156 -6.16 -12.64 8.59
CA LEU A 156 -5.34 -12.35 7.42
C LEU A 156 -4.73 -13.65 6.91
N ILE A 157 -4.99 -14.01 5.66
CA ILE A 157 -4.38 -15.15 4.99
C ILE A 157 -3.13 -14.66 4.28
N LEU A 158 -1.98 -15.28 4.54
CA LEU A 158 -0.80 -15.20 3.69
C LEU A 158 -0.78 -16.41 2.79
N TYR A 159 -0.64 -16.19 1.48
CA TYR A 159 -0.76 -17.19 0.44
C TYR A 159 0.45 -17.11 -0.48
N ASP A 160 1.10 -18.24 -0.71
CA ASP A 160 2.25 -18.34 -1.62
C ASP A 160 1.75 -18.50 -3.06
N THR A 161 1.91 -17.47 -3.89
CA THR A 161 1.37 -17.47 -5.26
C THR A 161 2.20 -18.30 -6.24
N ASN A 162 3.36 -18.80 -5.81
CA ASN A 162 4.17 -19.73 -6.60
C ASN A 162 3.80 -21.17 -6.28
N GLN A 163 3.57 -21.49 -5.00
CA GLN A 163 3.12 -22.82 -4.57
C GLN A 163 1.60 -23.02 -4.67
N MET A 164 0.84 -21.94 -4.85
CA MET A 164 -0.62 -21.94 -4.84
C MET A 164 -1.22 -22.54 -3.57
N SER A 165 -0.67 -22.16 -2.41
CA SER A 165 -1.06 -22.69 -1.10
C SER A 165 -1.03 -21.65 0.02
N ASP A 166 -1.84 -21.87 1.05
CA ASP A 166 -1.80 -21.06 2.27
C ASP A 166 -0.45 -21.23 2.98
N LEU A 167 0.19 -20.11 3.30
CA LEU A 167 1.42 -20.06 4.10
C LEU A 167 1.10 -20.04 5.60
N VAL A 168 0.27 -19.09 6.03
CA VAL A 168 -0.15 -18.90 7.43
C VAL A 168 -1.43 -18.07 7.51
N GLN A 169 -2.20 -18.25 8.59
CA GLN A 169 -3.39 -17.45 8.88
C GLN A 169 -3.21 -16.68 10.19
N LEU A 170 -3.25 -15.35 10.13
CA LEU A 170 -2.98 -14.49 11.28
C LEU A 170 -4.28 -13.90 11.84
N LYS A 171 -4.52 -14.05 13.15
CA LYS A 171 -5.60 -13.33 13.83
C LYS A 171 -5.12 -11.92 14.20
N CYS A 172 -5.11 -11.02 13.22
CA CYS A 172 -4.49 -9.70 13.41
C CYS A 172 -5.31 -8.75 14.29
N HIS A 173 -6.64 -8.72 14.15
CA HIS A 173 -7.51 -7.72 14.80
C HIS A 173 -8.89 -8.29 15.14
N ASN A 174 -9.60 -7.65 16.07
CA ASN A 174 -10.99 -7.99 16.42
C ASN A 174 -12.04 -7.28 15.55
N THR A 175 -11.60 -6.31 14.73
CA THR A 175 -12.43 -5.60 13.75
C THR A 175 -11.81 -5.78 12.36
N PRO A 176 -12.55 -5.56 11.27
CA PRO A 176 -12.06 -5.80 9.92
C PRO A 176 -10.73 -5.08 9.66
N ILE A 177 -9.82 -5.77 8.97
CA ILE A 177 -8.53 -5.22 8.58
C ILE A 177 -8.79 -4.13 7.54
N SER A 178 -8.25 -2.94 7.77
CA SER A 178 -8.40 -1.77 6.90
C SER A 178 -7.15 -1.50 6.07
N SER A 179 -6.03 -2.13 6.44
CA SER A 179 -4.72 -1.82 5.93
C SER A 179 -3.75 -2.97 6.21
N LEU A 180 -2.93 -3.33 5.22
CA LEU A 180 -1.81 -4.26 5.31
C LEU A 180 -0.64 -3.82 4.41
N ILE A 181 0.61 -4.03 4.82
CA ILE A 181 1.80 -3.84 3.97
C ILE A 181 2.92 -4.81 4.35
N PHE A 182 3.59 -5.38 3.36
CA PHE A 182 4.84 -6.12 3.53
C PHE A 182 6.02 -5.15 3.71
N ASN A 183 7.06 -5.54 4.43
CA ASN A 183 8.34 -4.84 4.34
C ASN A 183 9.09 -5.23 3.06
N GLU A 184 10.12 -4.46 2.70
CA GLU A 184 10.90 -4.67 1.46
C GLU A 184 11.46 -6.08 1.32
N ASN A 185 11.89 -6.71 2.43
CA ASN A 185 12.52 -8.04 2.40
C ASN A 185 11.51 -9.19 2.59
N GLU A 186 10.20 -8.91 2.66
CA GLU A 186 9.15 -9.92 2.88
C GLU A 186 9.35 -10.78 4.16
N THR A 187 9.94 -10.20 5.19
CA THR A 187 10.11 -10.84 6.51
C THR A 187 9.04 -10.41 7.50
N LEU A 188 8.39 -9.28 7.27
CA LEU A 188 7.41 -8.66 8.15
C LEU A 188 6.16 -8.24 7.37
N ILE A 189 5.00 -8.32 8.02
CA ILE A 189 3.77 -7.69 7.57
C ILE A 189 3.18 -6.84 8.67
N ALA A 190 2.83 -5.59 8.33
CA ALA A 190 2.14 -4.68 9.23
C ALA A 190 0.67 -4.56 8.85
N THR A 191 -0.22 -4.43 9.83
CA THR A 191 -1.65 -4.30 9.62
C THR A 191 -2.29 -3.29 10.57
N THR A 192 -3.39 -2.67 10.13
CA THR A 192 -4.33 -1.95 11.01
C THR A 192 -5.76 -2.39 10.73
N SER A 193 -6.66 -2.13 11.67
CA SER A 193 -8.09 -2.37 11.48
C SER A 193 -8.88 -1.08 11.31
N ASP A 194 -10.19 -1.18 11.07
CA ASP A 194 -11.11 -0.05 10.97
C ASP A 194 -11.08 0.90 12.17
N ASN A 195 -10.63 0.43 13.34
CA ASN A 195 -10.49 1.29 14.50
C ASN A 195 -9.25 2.22 14.41
N GLY A 196 -8.25 1.87 13.60
CA GLY A 196 -7.01 2.62 13.39
C GLY A 196 -6.28 3.07 14.67
N LYS A 197 -6.48 2.36 15.79
CA LYS A 197 -5.82 2.68 17.06
C LYS A 197 -4.44 2.06 17.15
N PHE A 198 -4.32 0.86 16.59
CA PHE A 198 -3.13 0.03 16.69
C PHE A 198 -2.62 -0.38 15.31
N LEU A 199 -1.32 -0.24 15.14
CA LEU A 199 -0.54 -0.82 14.07
C LEU A 199 0.16 -2.05 14.63
N ARG A 200 -0.10 -3.22 14.06
CA ARG A 200 0.48 -4.49 14.50
C ARG A 200 1.41 -5.02 13.43
N VAL A 201 2.62 -5.44 13.83
CA VAL A 201 3.61 -6.05 12.95
C VAL A 201 3.76 -7.53 13.31
N PHE A 202 3.77 -8.39 12.30
CA PHE A 202 3.93 -9.83 12.42
C PHE A 202 5.13 -10.28 11.61
N GLU A 203 5.82 -11.31 12.09
CA GLU A 203 6.84 -12.02 11.31
C GLU A 203 6.18 -12.95 10.30
N ILE A 204 6.80 -13.06 9.13
CA ILE A 204 6.36 -13.94 8.05
C ILE A 204 7.21 -15.22 8.11
N PRO A 205 6.60 -16.41 8.22
CA PRO A 205 7.36 -17.66 8.24
C PRO A 205 7.97 -17.95 6.87
N LYS A 206 9.20 -18.47 6.86
CA LYS A 206 9.93 -18.82 5.62
C LYS A 206 9.28 -19.96 4.85
N GLU A 207 8.67 -20.91 5.55
CA GLU A 207 8.01 -22.07 4.96
C GLU A 207 6.57 -22.16 5.44
N ALA A 208 5.74 -22.85 4.67
CA ALA A 208 4.38 -23.18 5.08
C ALA A 208 4.42 -23.88 6.44
N VAL A 209 3.57 -23.43 7.37
CA VAL A 209 3.43 -24.09 8.66
C VAL A 209 2.76 -25.44 8.45
N LYS A 210 3.58 -26.48 8.28
CA LYS A 210 3.14 -27.86 8.14
C LYS A 210 2.79 -28.40 9.53
N GLN A 211 1.49 -28.45 9.83
CA GLN A 211 0.83 -29.31 10.83
C GLN A 211 0.60 -28.77 12.27
N ASP A 212 -0.57 -29.18 12.78
CA ASP A 212 -1.26 -28.96 14.06
C ASP A 212 -1.49 -27.49 14.52
N PRO A 213 -2.70 -26.93 14.34
CA PRO A 213 -3.06 -25.57 14.78
C PRO A 213 -2.93 -25.33 16.30
N LYS A 214 -2.67 -26.37 17.11
CA LYS A 214 -2.40 -26.25 18.54
C LYS A 214 -0.90 -26.12 18.90
N SER A 215 0.01 -26.35 17.96
CA SER A 215 1.46 -26.39 18.25
C SER A 215 2.21 -25.06 18.05
N LEU A 216 1.63 -24.09 17.33
CA LEU A 216 2.25 -22.77 17.12
C LEU A 216 1.60 -21.67 17.98
N LYS A 217 2.28 -21.27 19.05
CA LYS A 217 2.00 -20.03 19.81
C LYS A 217 2.12 -18.74 18.95
N SER A 218 2.65 -18.84 17.72
CA SER A 218 3.13 -17.75 16.87
C SER A 218 2.09 -17.13 15.92
N GLU A 219 0.90 -17.72 15.74
CA GLU A 219 -0.05 -17.28 14.70
C GLU A 219 -1.04 -16.19 15.15
N THR A 220 -1.02 -15.81 16.43
CA THR A 220 -1.98 -14.84 17.01
C THR A 220 -1.34 -13.65 17.71
N THR A 221 -0.03 -13.68 17.95
CA THR A 221 0.65 -12.63 18.72
C THR A 221 1.51 -11.78 17.78
N PRO A 222 1.28 -10.46 17.68
CA PRO A 222 2.15 -9.59 16.90
C PRO A 222 3.54 -9.52 17.53
N LEU A 223 4.58 -9.41 16.69
CA LEU A 223 5.95 -9.09 17.11
C LEU A 223 5.98 -7.77 17.89
N ILE A 224 5.25 -6.77 17.40
CA ILE A 224 5.09 -5.48 18.07
C ILE A 224 3.74 -4.85 17.74
N GLU A 225 3.19 -4.15 18.72
CA GLU A 225 2.00 -3.31 18.59
C GLU A 225 2.36 -1.85 18.89
N PHE A 226 2.15 -0.97 17.92
CA PHE A 226 2.30 0.47 18.08
C PHE A 226 0.93 1.12 18.25
N LYS A 227 0.83 2.03 19.22
CA LYS A 227 -0.40 2.78 19.49
C LYS A 227 -0.35 4.14 18.81
N ARG A 228 -1.21 4.36 17.81
CA ARG A 228 -1.39 5.66 17.15
C ARG A 228 -1.95 6.71 18.12
N GLY A 229 -2.96 6.32 18.91
CA GLY A 229 -3.61 7.22 19.86
C GLY A 229 -4.83 6.58 20.53
N SER A 230 -5.50 7.33 21.40
CA SER A 230 -6.65 6.82 22.16
C SER A 230 -7.96 6.79 21.34
N SER A 231 -8.10 7.68 20.35
CA SER A 231 -9.29 7.81 19.51
C SER A 231 -9.26 6.91 18.28
N VAL A 232 -10.44 6.53 17.80
CA VAL A 232 -10.59 5.88 16.48
C VAL A 232 -10.28 6.90 15.37
N ALA A 233 -9.61 6.43 14.32
CA ALA A 233 -9.37 7.20 13.11
C ALA A 233 -9.22 6.27 11.90
N LEU A 234 -9.80 6.63 10.75
CA LEU A 234 -9.51 5.99 9.48
C LEU A 234 -8.03 6.15 9.12
N VAL A 235 -7.32 5.04 8.94
CA VAL A 235 -5.92 5.02 8.46
C VAL A 235 -5.93 5.21 6.95
N TYR A 236 -5.12 6.14 6.42
CA TYR A 236 -4.99 6.35 4.98
C TYR A 236 -3.88 5.51 4.38
N ASN A 237 -2.72 5.44 5.02
CA ASN A 237 -1.72 4.44 4.65
C ASN A 237 -0.75 4.13 5.79
N ILE A 238 -0.08 2.99 5.63
CA ILE A 238 1.07 2.57 6.43
C ILE A 238 2.23 2.27 5.47
N HIS A 239 3.47 2.48 5.90
CA HIS A 239 4.64 2.28 5.05
C HIS A 239 5.88 1.95 5.89
N PHE A 240 6.66 0.94 5.51
CA PHE A 240 7.97 0.66 6.12
C PHE A 240 9.05 1.56 5.50
N SER A 241 10.06 1.96 6.27
CA SER A 241 11.30 2.46 5.67
C SER A 241 12.00 1.30 4.94
N LEU A 242 12.83 1.60 3.94
CA LEU A 242 13.52 0.58 3.15
C LEU A 242 14.29 -0.44 3.99
N ASN A 243 14.96 0.04 5.03
CA ASN A 243 15.73 -0.77 5.97
C ASN A 243 14.89 -1.35 7.12
N SER A 244 13.56 -1.18 7.09
CA SER A 244 12.62 -1.58 8.15
C SER A 244 12.94 -1.02 9.54
N LYS A 245 13.76 0.03 9.68
CA LYS A 245 14.01 0.69 10.98
C LYS A 245 12.83 1.52 11.46
N PHE A 246 12.02 2.02 10.53
CA PHE A 246 10.85 2.82 10.85
C PHE A 246 9.62 2.28 10.14
N ILE A 247 8.46 2.51 10.74
CA ILE A 247 7.17 2.33 10.09
C ILE A 247 6.32 3.55 10.36
N LEU A 248 5.67 4.07 9.33
CA LEU A 248 4.75 5.19 9.46
C LEU A 248 3.29 4.73 9.35
N LEU A 249 2.41 5.53 9.94
CA LEU A 249 0.98 5.43 9.81
C LEU A 249 0.41 6.85 9.71
N THR A 250 -0.35 7.12 8.66
CA THR A 250 -1.14 8.35 8.53
C THR A 250 -2.64 8.07 8.62
N SER A 251 -3.41 9.03 9.11
CA SER A 251 -4.85 8.91 9.30
C SER A 251 -5.60 10.20 8.96
N GLU A 252 -6.93 10.09 8.91
CA GLU A 252 -7.87 11.21 8.69
C GLU A 252 -7.78 12.36 9.70
N ARG A 253 -7.00 12.18 10.77
CA ARG A 253 -6.76 13.23 11.75
C ARG A 253 -5.71 14.25 11.29
N GLY A 254 -5.15 14.10 10.09
CA GLY A 254 -4.11 14.97 9.57
C GLY A 254 -2.79 14.78 10.32
N THR A 255 -2.54 13.58 10.83
CA THR A 255 -1.35 13.26 11.63
C THR A 255 -0.70 11.99 11.12
N THR A 256 0.56 12.11 10.73
CA THR A 256 1.44 10.97 10.48
C THR A 256 2.25 10.66 11.72
N HIS A 257 2.17 9.41 12.16
CA HIS A 257 2.98 8.87 13.24
C HIS A 257 4.07 8.01 12.63
N ILE A 258 5.33 8.29 12.94
CA ILE A 258 6.48 7.45 12.62
C ILE A 258 6.85 6.71 13.90
N PHE A 259 6.99 5.40 13.81
CA PHE A 259 7.41 4.52 14.89
C PHE A 259 8.78 3.93 14.55
N LYS A 260 9.61 3.74 15.57
CA LYS A 260 10.90 3.05 15.45
C LYS A 260 10.69 1.57 15.73
N MET A 261 11.16 0.71 14.83
CA MET A 261 11.12 -0.73 15.02
C MET A 261 12.07 -1.15 16.15
N PRO A 262 11.74 -2.21 16.92
CA PRO A 262 12.59 -2.71 17.98
C PRO A 262 13.96 -3.09 17.44
N ASP A 263 15.01 -2.70 18.15
CA ASP A 263 16.35 -3.19 17.87
C ASP A 263 16.60 -4.39 18.80
N PRO A 264 16.86 -5.59 18.28
CA PRO A 264 17.17 -6.77 19.09
C PRO A 264 18.36 -6.55 20.05
N ASN A 265 19.27 -5.63 19.70
CA ASN A 265 20.46 -5.32 20.50
C ASN A 265 20.22 -4.18 21.50
N SER A 266 19.06 -3.51 21.45
CA SER A 266 18.72 -2.40 22.35
C SER A 266 17.95 -2.90 23.57
N LYS A 267 18.35 -2.44 24.76
CA LYS A 267 17.62 -2.68 26.02
C LYS A 267 16.38 -1.79 26.19
N SER A 268 16.18 -0.78 25.35
CA SER A 268 14.98 0.07 25.38
C SER A 268 14.30 0.07 24.02
N ASN A 269 13.11 -0.54 23.97
CA ASN A 269 12.24 -0.52 22.80
C ASN A 269 11.01 0.33 23.14
N SER A 270 10.86 1.48 22.49
CA SER A 270 9.67 2.32 22.65
C SER A 270 8.58 1.90 21.68
N VAL A 271 7.37 1.73 22.19
CA VAL A 271 6.15 1.50 21.39
C VAL A 271 5.36 2.80 21.13
N SER A 272 5.87 3.93 21.62
CA SER A 272 5.27 5.25 21.38
C SER A 272 5.68 5.80 20.02
N THR A 273 4.91 6.77 19.53
CA THR A 273 5.29 7.54 18.34
C THR A 273 6.66 8.16 18.54
N PHE A 274 7.57 7.85 17.61
CA PHE A 274 8.91 8.42 17.56
C PHE A 274 8.84 9.85 17.04
N VAL A 275 8.32 10.05 15.81
CA VAL A 275 8.12 11.38 15.20
C VAL A 275 6.65 11.57 14.85
N LYS A 276 6.12 12.78 15.05
CA LYS A 276 4.76 13.14 14.67
C LYS A 276 4.75 14.31 13.70
N VAL A 277 4.18 14.10 12.52
CA VAL A 277 4.08 15.11 11.46
C VAL A 277 2.61 15.50 11.28
N TYR A 278 2.32 16.80 11.32
CA TYR A 278 0.96 17.32 11.17
C TYR A 278 0.76 17.82 9.73
N SER A 279 -0.17 17.20 9.02
CA SER A 279 -0.64 17.63 7.70
C SER A 279 -2.17 17.78 7.74
N LYS A 280 -2.62 18.93 8.27
CA LYS A 280 -4.06 19.27 8.39
C LYS A 280 -4.61 20.01 7.17
N LYS A 281 -3.78 20.30 6.16
CA LYS A 281 -4.17 21.18 5.06
C LYS A 281 -5.25 20.56 4.14
N THR A 282 -5.48 19.24 4.18
CA THR A 282 -6.34 18.54 3.21
C THR A 282 -7.17 17.40 3.77
N GLN A 283 -8.19 16.98 3.00
CA GLN A 283 -9.11 15.90 3.36
C GLN A 283 -8.47 14.52 3.27
N PHE A 284 -7.51 14.30 2.37
CA PHE A 284 -6.84 13.00 2.18
C PHE A 284 -5.39 13.20 1.77
N HIS A 285 -4.49 12.36 2.29
CA HIS A 285 -3.08 12.37 1.92
C HIS A 285 -2.45 10.98 2.11
N LEU A 286 -1.45 10.70 1.29
CA LEU A 286 -0.60 9.53 1.36
C LEU A 286 0.80 9.97 1.81
N VAL A 287 1.46 9.14 2.60
CA VAL A 287 2.81 9.41 3.08
C VAL A 287 3.70 8.20 2.85
N VAL A 288 4.86 8.40 2.23
CA VAL A 288 5.85 7.34 2.03
C VAL A 288 7.20 7.79 2.56
N PHE A 289 8.05 6.84 2.93
CA PHE A 289 9.46 7.15 3.12
C PHE A 289 10.08 7.46 1.77
N ASN A 290 10.93 8.48 1.73
CA ASN A 290 11.66 8.82 0.53
C ASN A 290 12.73 7.76 0.27
N LEU A 291 12.83 7.28 -0.97
CA LEU A 291 13.85 6.30 -1.33
C LEU A 291 15.29 6.82 -1.21
N TYR A 292 15.49 8.10 -1.50
CA TYR A 292 16.82 8.69 -1.63
C TYR A 292 17.42 9.08 -0.28
N ARG A 293 16.60 9.26 0.76
CA ARG A 293 17.07 9.54 2.14
C ARG A 293 16.14 8.91 3.18
N LEU A 294 16.73 8.09 4.05
CA LEU A 294 16.02 7.35 5.11
C LEU A 294 15.28 8.23 6.11
N ASN A 295 15.76 9.46 6.30
CA ASN A 295 15.20 10.44 7.24
C ASN A 295 14.21 11.41 6.59
N ARG A 296 13.76 11.12 5.36
CA ARG A 296 12.76 11.92 4.64
C ARG A 296 11.46 11.16 4.47
N ILE A 297 10.35 11.87 4.64
CA ILE A 297 9.03 11.41 4.20
C ILE A 297 8.51 12.35 3.12
N VAL A 298 7.76 11.78 2.18
CA VAL A 298 7.06 12.50 1.13
C VAL A 298 5.57 12.37 1.40
N ILE A 299 4.87 13.49 1.50
CA ILE A 299 3.43 13.58 1.69
C ILE A 299 2.84 14.08 0.38
N LEU A 300 1.94 13.31 -0.22
CA LEU A 300 1.14 13.73 -1.37
C LEU A 300 -0.31 13.84 -0.94
N ASP A 301 -0.93 14.99 -1.12
CA ASP A 301 -2.33 15.20 -0.77
C ASP A 301 -3.29 15.16 -1.96
N SER A 302 -4.57 15.04 -1.66
CA SER A 302 -5.65 15.00 -2.66
C SER A 302 -5.74 16.27 -3.52
N ASN A 303 -5.15 17.38 -3.07
CA ASN A 303 -5.07 18.61 -3.85
C ASN A 303 -3.87 18.63 -4.81
N GLY A 304 -3.04 17.58 -4.83
CA GLY A 304 -1.84 17.52 -5.66
C GLY A 304 -0.65 18.29 -5.07
N LEU A 305 -0.75 18.72 -3.81
CA LEU A 305 0.39 19.31 -3.11
C LEU A 305 1.29 18.18 -2.59
N LEU A 306 2.59 18.35 -2.82
CA LEU A 306 3.63 17.48 -2.35
C LEU A 306 4.47 18.20 -1.29
N PHE A 307 4.62 17.60 -0.12
CA PHE A 307 5.44 18.08 0.97
C PHE A 307 6.57 17.09 1.24
N ILE A 308 7.78 17.60 1.41
CA ILE A 308 8.92 16.80 1.88
C ILE A 308 9.23 17.24 3.30
N HIS A 309 9.18 16.29 4.23
CA HIS A 309 9.62 16.51 5.60
C HIS A 309 10.88 15.72 5.88
N GLU A 310 11.79 16.35 6.59
CA GLU A 310 12.95 15.71 7.20
C GLU A 310 12.71 15.51 8.68
N PHE A 311 13.21 14.40 9.24
CA PHE A 311 13.21 14.18 10.67
C PHE A 311 14.59 13.72 11.14
N ASP A 312 14.86 13.87 12.43
CA ASP A 312 16.10 13.40 13.05
C ASP A 312 15.92 11.95 13.51
N GLU A 313 16.76 11.04 12.98
CA GLU A 313 16.73 9.61 13.29
C GLU A 313 17.20 9.26 14.71
N GLU A 314 17.95 10.17 15.37
CA GLU A 314 18.46 10.00 16.73
C GLU A 314 17.49 10.58 17.76
N SER A 315 17.10 11.84 17.60
CA SER A 315 16.29 12.53 18.62
C SER A 315 14.79 12.24 18.48
N GLY A 316 14.27 12.08 17.26
CA GLY A 316 12.86 11.84 16.97
C GLY A 316 11.90 12.98 17.35
N LYS A 317 12.39 14.09 17.90
CA LYS A 317 11.52 15.09 18.56
C LYS A 317 10.77 16.02 17.62
N SER A 318 11.23 16.19 16.38
CA SER A 318 10.63 17.12 15.43
C SER A 318 10.87 16.69 13.99
N SER A 319 9.94 17.05 13.11
CA SER A 319 10.17 17.10 11.67
C SER A 319 10.16 18.54 11.17
N THR A 320 10.91 18.81 10.12
CA THR A 320 10.97 20.12 9.45
C THR A 320 10.47 19.98 8.02
N LEU A 321 9.62 20.90 7.56
CA LEU A 321 9.21 20.99 6.16
C LEU A 321 10.41 21.51 5.36
N SER A 322 10.92 20.71 4.42
CA SER A 322 12.04 21.09 3.57
C SER A 322 11.59 21.60 2.21
N GLN A 323 10.45 21.15 1.70
CA GLN A 323 9.95 21.53 0.38
C GLN A 323 8.42 21.39 0.30
N GLU A 324 7.76 22.31 -0.42
CA GLU A 324 6.34 22.30 -0.77
C GLU A 324 6.22 22.58 -2.27
N VAL A 325 5.54 21.72 -3.03
CA VAL A 325 5.37 21.84 -4.48
C VAL A 325 3.93 21.53 -4.87
N ASP A 326 3.34 22.37 -5.72
CA ASP A 326 2.06 22.07 -6.38
C ASP A 326 2.32 21.31 -7.68
N LEU A 327 2.04 20.00 -7.68
CA LEU A 327 2.22 19.15 -8.85
C LEU A 327 1.15 19.38 -9.92
N LYS A 328 0.05 20.07 -9.63
CA LYS A 328 -0.95 20.40 -10.67
C LYS A 328 -0.43 21.44 -11.64
N GLU A 329 0.27 22.43 -11.10
CA GLU A 329 0.86 23.56 -11.82
C GLU A 329 2.26 23.27 -12.36
N ALA A 330 2.92 22.24 -11.85
CA ALA A 330 4.22 21.78 -12.35
C ALA A 330 4.13 21.33 -13.83
N LYS A 331 5.08 21.82 -14.63
CA LYS A 331 5.22 21.51 -16.06
C LYS A 331 6.27 20.45 -16.32
#